data_AF-A0A535Q996-F1
#
_entry.id   AF-A0A535Q996-F1
#
_cell.length_a   1.000
_cell.length_b   1.000
_cell.length_c   1.000
_cell.angle_alpha   90.00
_cell.angle_beta   90.00
_cell.angle_gamma   90.00
#
_symmetry.space_group_name_H-M   'P 1'
#
loop_
_entity.id
_entity.type
_entity.pdbx_description
1 polymer ?
#
loop_
_entity_poly.entity_id
_entity_poly.type
_entity_poly.pdbx_seq_one_letter_code
_entity_poly.pdbx_strand_id
1 'polypeptide(L)'
;MHLICESSRVEEYLCEQEFVDYSRPVVQEAVRHLSPFADPEIERVRKAFVFVRDAIHHSLDIQSTQVTCAASEVLLYGQGLCYAKSHLLAALLRAQGIPTGFCYQRLAAGETPDMGYALHGLNAVYLPSAAKWVRL
;
A
#
# COMPACT_ATOMS: atom_id res chain seq x y z
N MET A 1 -19.53 3.05 1.93
CA MET A 1 -18.54 2.50 2.87
C MET A 1 -18.11 3.62 3.80
N HIS A 2 -18.18 3.41 5.11
CA HIS A 2 -17.86 4.42 6.12
C HIS A 2 -16.46 4.13 6.69
N LEU A 3 -15.47 4.95 6.33
CA LEU A 3 -14.10 4.83 6.87
C LEU A 3 -14.01 5.61 8.17
N ILE A 4 -13.52 4.95 9.23
CA ILE A 4 -13.25 5.56 10.52
C ILE A 4 -11.73 5.69 10.63
N CYS A 5 -11.25 6.92 10.67
CA CYS A 5 -9.83 7.21 10.79
C CYS A 5 -9.40 7.02 12.25
N GLU A 6 -8.26 6.38 12.48
CA GLU A 6 -7.69 6.21 13.82
C GLU A 6 -7.26 7.57 14.39
N SER A 7 -6.57 8.37 13.58
CA SER A 7 -6.27 9.77 13.85
C SER A 7 -7.14 10.70 12.99
N SER A 8 -7.58 11.82 13.58
CA SER A 8 -8.24 12.92 12.88
C SER A 8 -7.28 13.82 12.10
N ARG A 9 -5.96 13.65 12.30
CA ARG A 9 -4.90 14.47 11.70
C ARG A 9 -4.36 13.79 10.45
N VAL A 10 -4.72 14.33 9.28
CA VAL A 10 -4.37 13.75 7.98
C VAL A 10 -2.86 13.66 7.78
N GLU A 11 -2.10 14.60 8.33
CA GLU A 11 -0.64 14.66 8.25
C GLU A 11 0.05 13.46 8.93
N GLU A 12 -0.58 12.81 9.90
CA GLU A 12 -0.01 11.62 10.55
C GLU A 12 0.05 10.41 9.60
N TYR A 13 -0.80 10.41 8.58
CA TYR A 13 -0.79 9.40 7.52
C TYR A 13 0.26 9.67 6.42
N LEU A 14 1.13 10.67 6.62
CA LEU A 14 2.32 10.92 5.79
C LEU A 14 3.60 10.40 6.42
N CYS A 15 3.59 10.10 7.72
CA CYS A 15 4.81 9.78 8.46
C CYS A 15 5.45 8.46 8.01
N GLU A 16 6.78 8.45 7.96
CA GLU A 16 7.58 7.23 7.87
C GLU A 16 7.42 6.42 9.15
N GLN A 17 7.38 5.10 9.01
CA GLN A 17 7.27 4.14 10.10
C GLN A 17 8.14 2.93 9.79
N GLU A 18 8.31 2.02 10.77
CA GLU A 18 9.19 0.85 10.68
C GLU A 18 9.02 0.05 9.37
N PHE A 19 7.78 -0.23 8.94
CA PHE A 19 7.50 -1.01 7.73
C PHE A 19 7.17 -0.15 6.49
N VAL A 20 7.04 1.16 6.67
CA VAL A 20 6.72 2.14 5.61
C VAL A 20 7.96 2.99 5.36
N ASP A 21 9.10 2.33 5.19
CA ASP A 21 10.46 2.88 5.24
C ASP A 21 10.86 3.60 3.95
N TYR A 22 10.06 4.60 3.57
CA TYR A 22 10.17 5.26 2.28
C TYR A 22 11.47 6.05 2.09
N SER A 23 12.20 6.43 3.13
CA SER A 23 13.50 7.10 3.05
C SER A 23 14.61 6.17 2.56
N ARG A 24 14.37 4.85 2.51
CA ARG A 24 15.33 3.91 1.94
C ARG A 24 15.60 4.24 0.46
N PRO A 25 16.87 4.19 0.01
CA PRO A 25 17.22 4.50 -1.38
C PRO A 25 16.43 3.70 -2.42
N VAL A 26 16.16 2.42 -2.18
CA VAL A 26 15.40 1.56 -3.11
C VAL A 26 13.95 2.06 -3.29
N VAL A 27 13.32 2.56 -2.23
CA VAL A 27 11.96 3.10 -2.30
C VAL A 27 11.96 4.46 -2.98
N GLN A 28 12.90 5.34 -2.63
CA GLN A 28 13.05 6.64 -3.29
C GLN A 28 13.32 6.50 -4.79
N GLU A 29 14.10 5.50 -5.19
CA GLU A 29 14.35 5.21 -6.60
C GLU A 29 13.08 4.74 -7.32
N ALA A 30 12.29 3.85 -6.69
CA ALA A 30 10.99 3.45 -7.23
C ALA A 30 10.03 4.64 -7.36
N VAL A 31 9.96 5.53 -6.37
CA VAL A 31 9.15 6.75 -6.42
C VAL A 31 9.52 7.61 -7.61
N ARG A 32 10.82 7.89 -7.81
CA ARG A 32 11.32 8.70 -8.94
C ARG A 32 10.99 8.07 -10.30
N HIS A 33 11.10 6.75 -10.40
CA HIS A 33 10.80 6.03 -11.65
C HIS A 33 9.31 5.98 -11.98
N LEU A 34 8.46 5.78 -10.98
CA LEU A 34 7.03 5.58 -11.20
C LEU A 34 6.31 6.87 -11.58
N SER A 35 6.57 7.95 -10.86
CA SER A 35 5.86 9.22 -11.07
C SER A 35 6.71 10.40 -10.61
N PRO A 36 7.07 11.31 -11.51
CA PRO A 36 7.58 12.61 -11.09
C PRO A 36 6.55 13.33 -10.21
N PHE A 37 7.01 14.09 -9.21
CA PHE A 37 6.13 14.90 -8.36
C PHE A 37 5.25 15.91 -9.14
N ALA A 38 5.67 16.27 -10.36
CA ALA A 38 4.90 17.15 -11.25
C ALA A 38 3.63 16.50 -11.83
N ASP A 39 3.51 15.16 -11.79
CA ASP A 39 2.32 14.48 -12.27
C ASP A 39 1.09 14.85 -11.43
N PRO A 40 -0.14 14.85 -11.99
CA PRO A 40 -1.36 15.07 -11.23
C PRO A 40 -1.51 14.06 -10.08
N GLU A 41 -2.07 14.50 -8.95
CA GLU A 41 -2.27 13.68 -7.74
C GLU A 41 -2.89 12.29 -8.03
N ILE A 42 -4.00 12.27 -8.77
CA ILE A 42 -4.71 11.02 -9.12
C ILE A 42 -3.82 10.10 -9.97
N GLU A 43 -3.00 10.66 -10.86
CA GLU A 43 -2.10 9.86 -11.70
C GLU A 43 -0.97 9.25 -10.88
N ARG A 44 -0.43 9.97 -9.90
CA ARG A 44 0.57 9.41 -8.96
C ARG A 44 -0.01 8.23 -8.18
N VAL A 45 -1.24 8.38 -7.67
CA VAL A 45 -1.97 7.28 -6.99
C VAL A 45 -2.15 6.08 -7.92
N ARG A 46 -2.67 6.33 -9.13
CA ARG A 46 -2.96 5.29 -10.11
C ARG A 46 -1.71 4.51 -10.50
N LYS A 47 -0.61 5.20 -10.81
CA LYS A 47 0.66 4.57 -11.21
C LYS A 47 1.25 3.72 -10.09
N ALA A 48 1.26 4.23 -8.85
CA ALA A 48 1.74 3.47 -7.70
C ALA A 48 0.87 2.23 -7.44
N PHE A 49 -0.46 2.37 -7.47
CA PHE A 49 -1.39 1.26 -7.29
C PHE A 49 -1.20 0.18 -8.37
N VAL A 50 -1.17 0.57 -9.65
CA VAL A 50 -0.99 -0.35 -10.77
C VAL A 50 0.36 -1.07 -10.67
N PHE A 51 1.43 -0.35 -10.33
CA PHE A 51 2.75 -0.96 -10.11
C PHE A 51 2.71 -2.01 -9.00
N VAL A 52 2.19 -1.67 -7.82
CA VAL A 52 2.13 -2.63 -6.71
C VAL A 52 1.23 -3.81 -7.05
N ARG A 53 0.12 -3.59 -7.77
CA ARG A 53 -0.80 -4.66 -8.18
C ARG A 53 -0.16 -5.62 -9.19
N ASP A 54 0.47 -5.08 -10.23
CA ASP A 54 0.85 -5.85 -11.42
C ASP A 54 2.32 -6.28 -11.43
N ALA A 55 3.22 -5.50 -10.83
CA ALA A 55 4.67 -5.77 -10.87
C ALA A 55 5.20 -6.48 -9.61
N ILE A 56 4.47 -6.43 -8.50
CA ILE A 56 4.85 -7.11 -7.25
C ILE A 56 4.04 -8.40 -7.15
N HIS A 57 4.71 -9.54 -7.09
CA HIS A 57 4.03 -10.82 -6.97
C HIS A 57 3.35 -10.98 -5.61
N HIS A 58 2.22 -11.65 -5.59
CA HIS A 58 1.66 -12.13 -4.34
C HIS A 58 2.36 -13.44 -3.96
N SER A 59 3.00 -13.48 -2.78
CA SER A 59 3.91 -14.58 -2.43
C SER A 59 3.25 -15.96 -2.46
N LEU A 60 1.95 -16.07 -2.15
CA LEU A 60 1.22 -17.34 -2.23
C LEU A 60 1.04 -17.80 -3.68
N ASP A 61 0.78 -16.87 -4.60
CA ASP A 61 0.47 -17.18 -6.00
C ASP A 61 1.68 -17.77 -6.72
N ILE A 62 2.88 -17.31 -6.33
CA ILE A 62 4.15 -17.82 -6.83
C ILE A 62 4.81 -18.86 -5.91
N GLN A 63 4.08 -19.35 -4.90
CA GLN A 63 4.52 -20.38 -3.94
C GLN A 63 5.88 -20.08 -3.29
N SER A 64 6.13 -18.80 -3.02
CA SER A 64 7.40 -18.36 -2.47
C SER A 64 7.52 -18.66 -0.97
N THR A 65 8.74 -18.98 -0.55
CA THR A 65 9.10 -19.16 0.86
C THR A 65 9.66 -17.87 1.50
N GLN A 66 9.83 -16.81 0.70
CA GLN A 66 10.31 -15.52 1.21
C GLN A 66 9.22 -14.79 1.97
N VAL A 67 9.56 -14.32 3.17
CA VAL A 67 8.68 -13.51 4.01
C VAL A 67 9.16 -12.07 3.96
N THR A 68 8.40 -11.21 3.29
CA THR A 68 8.65 -9.77 3.23
C THR A 68 7.69 -9.02 4.14
N CYS A 69 8.15 -7.92 4.73
CA CYS A 69 7.32 -7.07 5.57
C CYS A 69 7.47 -5.59 5.22
N ALA A 70 8.69 -5.06 5.28
CA ALA A 70 8.94 -3.64 5.02
C ALA A 70 8.81 -3.31 3.52
N ALA A 71 8.44 -2.08 3.19
CA ALA A 71 8.30 -1.63 1.81
C ALA A 71 9.58 -1.85 0.98
N SER A 72 10.74 -1.56 1.57
CA SER A 72 12.03 -1.80 0.92
C SER A 72 12.31 -3.28 0.63
N GLU A 73 11.90 -4.21 1.52
CA GLU A 73 12.02 -5.65 1.30
C GLU A 73 11.11 -6.12 0.17
N VAL A 74 9.86 -5.62 0.14
CA VAL A 74 8.90 -5.97 -0.92
C VAL A 74 9.42 -5.56 -2.29
N LEU A 75 10.06 -4.39 -2.41
CA LEU A 75 10.72 -3.99 -3.65
C LEU A 75 11.94 -4.86 -3.97
N LEU A 76 12.78 -5.14 -2.98
CA LEU A 76 14.00 -5.93 -3.17
C LEU A 76 13.69 -7.34 -3.70
N TYR A 77 12.68 -7.99 -3.14
CA TYR A 77 12.29 -9.35 -3.50
C TYR A 77 11.20 -9.41 -4.57
N GLY A 78 10.60 -8.28 -4.95
CA GLY A 78 9.52 -8.20 -5.95
C GLY A 78 8.25 -8.94 -5.54
N GLN A 79 8.01 -9.15 -4.24
CA GLN A 79 6.90 -9.96 -3.76
C GLN A 79 6.46 -9.61 -2.33
N GLY A 80 5.21 -9.94 -2.01
CA GLY A 80 4.70 -9.93 -0.65
C GLY A 80 3.26 -10.42 -0.54
N LEU A 81 2.83 -10.73 0.67
CA LEU A 81 1.40 -10.91 0.95
C LEU A 81 0.66 -9.57 0.91
N CYS A 82 -0.67 -9.60 0.98
CA CYS A 82 -1.51 -8.40 0.98
C CYS A 82 -1.02 -7.31 1.95
N TYR A 83 -0.62 -7.66 3.18
CA TYR A 83 -0.08 -6.72 4.16
C TYR A 83 1.18 -6.00 3.69
N ALA A 84 2.19 -6.76 3.25
CA ALA A 84 3.47 -6.23 2.82
C ALA A 84 3.30 -5.39 1.53
N LYS A 85 2.45 -5.83 0.60
CA LYS A 85 2.07 -5.04 -0.57
C LYS A 85 1.43 -3.71 -0.18
N SER A 86 0.58 -3.70 0.86
CA SER A 86 0.00 -2.45 1.40
C SER A 86 1.03 -1.55 2.05
N HIS A 87 2.06 -2.10 2.72
CA HIS A 87 3.17 -1.31 3.24
C HIS A 87 3.95 -0.61 2.11
N LEU A 88 4.22 -1.34 1.02
CA LEU A 88 4.87 -0.76 -0.15
C LEU A 88 4.02 0.33 -0.80
N LEU A 89 2.73 0.10 -1.01
CA LEU A 89 1.85 1.12 -1.58
C LEU A 89 1.81 2.37 -0.69
N ALA A 90 1.71 2.21 0.63
CA ALA A 90 1.80 3.33 1.56
C ALA A 90 3.13 4.07 1.45
N ALA A 91 4.26 3.37 1.38
CA ALA A 91 5.58 4.00 1.30
C ALA A 91 5.74 4.83 0.02
N LEU A 92 5.34 4.28 -1.13
CA LEU A 92 5.40 4.97 -2.42
C LEU A 92 4.54 6.24 -2.44
N LEU A 93 3.37 6.20 -1.80
CA LEU A 93 2.43 7.33 -1.79
C LEU A 93 2.78 8.39 -0.74
N ARG A 94 3.16 7.97 0.47
CA ARG A 94 3.59 8.89 1.55
C ARG A 94 4.84 9.66 1.15
N ALA A 95 5.80 9.00 0.48
CA ALA A 95 6.95 9.70 -0.11
C ALA A 95 6.55 10.80 -1.10
N GLN A 96 5.42 10.65 -1.78
CA GLN A 96 4.88 11.62 -2.73
C GLN A 96 3.93 12.64 -2.10
N GLY A 97 3.87 12.70 -0.76
CA GLY A 97 3.00 13.62 -0.04
C GLY A 97 1.51 13.23 -0.07
N ILE A 98 1.17 11.98 -0.40
CA ILE A 98 -0.22 11.49 -0.43
C ILE A 98 -0.51 10.73 0.87
N PRO A 99 -1.39 11.26 1.75
CA PRO A 99 -1.70 10.62 3.01
C PRO A 99 -2.34 9.26 2.77
N THR A 100 -1.76 8.21 3.35
CA THR A 100 -2.18 6.83 3.08
C THR A 100 -2.29 6.05 4.39
N GLY A 101 -3.50 5.58 4.69
CA GLY A 101 -3.81 4.73 5.83
C GLY A 101 -3.92 3.26 5.46
N PHE A 102 -3.93 2.41 6.49
CA PHE A 102 -4.16 0.99 6.37
C PHE A 102 -5.62 0.66 6.64
N CYS A 103 -6.13 -0.33 5.94
CA CYS A 103 -7.44 -0.90 6.14
C CYS A 103 -7.29 -2.42 6.24
N TYR A 104 -8.27 -3.05 6.88
CA TYR A 104 -8.34 -4.50 6.94
C TYR A 104 -9.74 -4.97 6.61
N GLN A 105 -9.82 -6.02 5.81
CA GLN A 105 -11.08 -6.64 5.41
C GLN A 105 -11.02 -8.13 5.72
N ARG A 106 -12.09 -8.65 6.33
CA ARG A 106 -12.27 -10.09 6.51
C ARG A 106 -12.81 -10.70 5.22
N LEU A 107 -12.08 -11.63 4.63
CA LEU A 107 -12.47 -12.39 3.44
C LEU A 107 -12.77 -13.83 3.83
N ALA A 108 -13.80 -14.43 3.23
CA ALA A 108 -14.02 -15.86 3.37
C ALA A 108 -12.81 -16.60 2.77
N ALA A 109 -12.29 -17.58 3.50
CA ALA A 109 -11.13 -18.35 3.07
C ALA A 109 -11.45 -19.38 1.97
N GLY A 110 -12.74 -19.58 1.68
CA GLY A 110 -13.22 -20.46 0.62
C GLY A 110 -14.68 -20.17 0.25
N GLU A 111 -15.30 -21.09 -0.47
CA GLU A 111 -16.65 -20.92 -1.01
C GLU A 111 -17.74 -20.99 0.07
N THR A 112 -17.44 -21.61 1.21
CA THR A 112 -18.39 -21.82 2.30
C THR A 112 -17.91 -21.17 3.61
N PRO A 113 -18.82 -20.65 4.46
CA PRO A 113 -18.45 -19.94 5.69
C PRO A 113 -17.67 -20.77 6.73
N ASP A 114 -17.78 -22.09 6.69
CA ASP A 114 -17.09 -23.04 7.57
C ASP A 114 -15.60 -23.20 7.24
N MET A 115 -15.15 -22.78 6.05
CA MET A 115 -13.72 -22.74 5.70
C MET A 115 -12.95 -21.62 6.41
N GLY A 116 -13.65 -20.79 7.19
CA GLY A 116 -13.07 -19.74 8.00
C GLY A 116 -12.82 -18.44 7.23
N TYR A 117 -11.98 -17.60 7.80
CA TYR A 117 -11.72 -16.26 7.27
C TYR A 117 -10.24 -15.94 7.25
N ALA A 118 -9.81 -15.25 6.20
CA ALA A 118 -8.53 -14.59 6.13
C ALA A 118 -8.70 -13.08 6.34
N LEU A 119 -7.75 -12.45 7.02
CA LEU A 119 -7.67 -11.00 7.09
C LEU A 119 -6.88 -10.50 5.87
N HIS A 120 -7.38 -9.49 5.19
CA HIS A 120 -6.76 -8.90 4.02
C HIS A 120 -6.35 -7.46 4.31
N GLY A 121 -5.07 -7.15 4.13
CA GLY A 121 -4.53 -5.80 4.21
C GLY A 121 -4.74 -5.04 2.90
N LEU A 122 -5.18 -3.79 3.01
CA LEU A 122 -5.35 -2.86 1.89
C LEU A 122 -5.13 -1.42 2.37
N ASN A 123 -5.23 -0.43 1.48
CA ASN A 123 -4.99 0.97 1.80
C ASN A 123 -6.23 1.84 1.59
N ALA A 124 -6.29 2.94 2.33
CA ALA A 124 -7.10 4.09 1.96
C ALA A 124 -6.17 5.30 1.75
N VAL A 125 -6.43 6.07 0.71
CA VAL A 125 -5.67 7.29 0.39
C VAL A 125 -6.57 8.50 0.57
N TYR A 126 -6.03 9.55 1.16
CA TYR A 126 -6.70 10.84 1.19
C TYR A 126 -6.35 11.60 -0.08
N LEU A 127 -7.37 12.07 -0.80
CA LEU A 127 -7.22 12.93 -1.97
C LEU A 127 -7.53 14.37 -1.55
N PRO A 128 -6.51 15.20 -1.25
CA PRO A 128 -6.67 16.63 -0.99
C PRO A 128 -7.57 17.34 -2.00
N SER A 129 -7.42 17.04 -3.30
CA SER A 129 -8.21 17.63 -4.38
C SER A 129 -9.72 17.42 -4.25
N ALA A 130 -10.13 16.36 -3.56
CA ALA A 130 -11.53 15.99 -3.35
C ALA A 130 -11.95 15.96 -1.88
N ALA A 131 -11.06 16.37 -0.97
CA ALA A 131 -11.21 16.36 0.48
C ALA A 131 -11.82 15.05 1.04
N LYS A 132 -11.38 13.89 0.51
CA LYS A 132 -12.00 12.60 0.82
C LYS A 132 -11.00 11.46 0.88
N TRP A 133 -11.33 10.47 1.71
CA TRP A 133 -10.68 9.17 1.71
C TRP A 133 -11.27 8.25 0.64
N VAL A 134 -10.40 7.57 -0.10
CA VAL A 134 -10.74 6.56 -1.10
C VAL A 134 -10.01 5.28 -0.75
N ARG A 135 -10.74 4.18 -0.59
CA ARG A 135 -10.13 2.86 -0.41
C ARG A 135 -9.70 2.32 -1.76
N LEU A 136 -8.47 1.81 -1.82
CA LEU A 136 -7.87 1.19 -2.99
C LEU A 136 -7.84 -0.33 -2.83
#